data_AF-A0A7V3C7K4-F1
#
_entry.id   AF-A0A7V3C7K4-F1
#
_cell.length_a   1.000
_cell.length_b   1.000
_cell.length_c   1.000
_cell.angle_alpha   90.00
_cell.angle_beta   90.00
_cell.angle_gamma   90.00
#
_symmetry.space_group_name_H-M   'P 1'
#
loop_
_entity.id
_entity.type
_entity.pdbx_description
1 polymer ?
#
loop_
_entity_poly.entity_id
_entity_poly.type
_entity_poly.pdbx_seq_one_letter_code
_entity_poly.pdbx_strand_id
1 'polypeptide(L)'
;MKTNKAKYFTVLAMLLALAVTLSAGGDKDKMAKLKAELNLTDAQVAQLEQKFEALKPYGEKFTALKTGLESLEKAATPDQKAIDAKKAELMAFKKEYKEKANAIYRSVLTKEQFAKLEAMWTEYDKNQAAKKN
;
A
#
# COMPACT_ATOMS: atom_id res chain seq x y z
N MET A 1 25.93 -10.79 8.43
CA MET A 1 25.02 -9.64 8.17
C MET A 1 24.61 -9.66 6.70
N LYS A 2 23.35 -9.97 6.38
CA LYS A 2 22.80 -9.76 5.04
C LYS A 2 21.49 -8.98 5.17
N THR A 3 21.49 -7.82 4.54
CA THR A 3 20.53 -6.72 4.67
C THR A 3 19.16 -7.11 4.10
N ASN A 4 18.19 -7.30 4.99
CA ASN A 4 16.75 -7.47 4.68
C ASN A 4 16.09 -6.15 4.19
N LYS A 5 16.70 -5.43 3.23
CA LYS A 5 16.25 -4.09 2.82
C LYS A 5 15.13 -4.06 1.77
N ALA A 6 14.65 -5.22 1.31
CA ALA A 6 13.75 -5.27 0.15
C ALA A 6 12.28 -5.65 0.44
N LYS A 7 11.90 -5.85 1.70
CA LYS A 7 10.55 -6.34 2.05
C LYS A 7 9.50 -5.25 2.27
N TYR A 8 9.86 -3.97 2.20
CA TYR A 8 8.99 -2.88 2.68
C TYR A 8 8.31 -2.02 1.60
N PHE A 9 8.60 -2.21 0.31
CA PHE A 9 8.13 -1.25 -0.71
C PHE A 9 6.77 -1.58 -1.38
N THR A 10 6.32 -2.85 -1.48
CA THR A 10 4.96 -3.13 -2.02
C THR A 10 3.89 -2.66 -1.05
N VAL A 11 4.19 -2.77 0.23
CA VAL A 11 3.30 -2.30 1.27
C VAL A 11 3.35 -0.78 1.36
N LEU A 12 4.38 -0.08 0.86
CA LEU A 12 4.48 1.40 0.91
C LEU A 12 3.36 2.11 0.14
N ALA A 13 3.03 1.61 -1.07
CA ALA A 13 1.95 2.16 -1.90
C ALA A 13 0.56 1.81 -1.32
N MET A 14 0.46 0.69 -0.58
CA MET A 14 -0.74 0.34 0.19
C MET A 14 -0.80 0.99 1.57
N LEU A 15 0.33 1.36 2.17
CA LEU A 15 0.43 1.87 3.55
C LEU A 15 0.22 3.35 3.63
N LEU A 16 0.52 4.13 2.59
CA LEU A 16 0.37 5.59 2.68
C LEU A 16 -1.06 6.05 3.00
N ALA A 17 -2.09 5.22 2.75
CA ALA A 17 -3.46 5.47 3.19
C ALA A 17 -4.03 4.48 4.24
N LEU A 18 -3.22 3.51 4.67
CA LEU A 18 -3.42 2.72 5.90
C LEU A 18 -2.69 3.38 7.10
N ALA A 19 -1.85 4.39 6.84
CA ALA A 19 -0.87 4.97 7.78
C ALA A 19 -1.46 5.95 8.80
N VAL A 20 -2.77 6.18 8.80
CA VAL A 20 -3.34 7.16 9.74
C VAL A 20 -4.10 6.54 10.90
N THR A 21 -3.93 5.23 11.16
CA THR A 21 -4.55 4.63 12.35
C THR A 21 -3.64 3.91 13.34
N LEU A 22 -2.42 3.42 13.06
CA LEU A 22 -1.61 2.82 14.14
C LEU A 22 -0.08 2.85 13.95
N SER A 23 0.59 3.40 14.97
CA SER A 23 1.98 3.20 15.43
C SER A 23 3.07 4.21 15.02
N ALA A 24 3.60 4.89 16.05
CA ALA A 24 4.70 5.84 16.00
C ALA A 24 6.04 5.15 15.67
N GLY A 25 6.61 5.45 14.51
CA GLY A 25 8.03 5.18 14.22
C GLY A 25 8.32 4.77 12.77
N GLY A 26 7.49 3.93 12.16
CA GLY A 26 7.79 3.35 10.84
C GLY A 26 7.35 4.18 9.61
N ASP A 27 6.45 5.14 9.77
CA ASP A 27 5.75 5.78 8.65
C ASP A 27 6.28 7.17 8.30
N LYS A 28 6.81 7.90 9.28
CA LYS A 28 7.55 9.16 9.03
C LYS A 28 8.76 8.93 8.13
N ASP A 29 9.47 7.81 8.33
CA ASP A 29 10.63 7.45 7.50
C ASP A 29 10.26 7.14 6.05
N LYS A 30 9.08 6.57 5.80
CA LYS A 30 8.61 6.24 4.45
C LYS A 30 8.17 7.49 3.70
N MET A 31 7.45 8.39 4.38
CA MET A 31 7.06 9.67 3.80
C MET A 31 8.30 10.56 3.59
N ALA A 32 9.25 10.59 4.53
CA ALA A 32 10.51 11.30 4.37
C ALA A 32 11.34 10.74 3.20
N LYS A 33 11.37 9.42 3.05
CA LYS A 33 12.01 8.77 1.90
C LYS A 33 11.32 9.14 0.58
N LEU A 34 9.99 9.09 0.53
CA LEU A 34 9.22 9.49 -0.65
C LEU A 34 9.42 10.97 -0.98
N LYS A 35 9.44 11.83 0.04
CA LYS A 35 9.76 13.26 -0.09
C LYS A 35 11.13 13.46 -0.73
N ALA A 36 12.15 12.73 -0.27
CA ALA A 36 13.49 12.81 -0.83
C ALA A 36 13.57 12.22 -2.25
N GLU A 37 12.94 11.08 -2.51
CA GLU A 37 12.99 10.41 -3.82
C GLU A 37 12.22 11.18 -4.89
N LEU A 38 11.10 11.82 -4.55
CA LEU A 38 10.28 12.59 -5.49
C LEU A 38 10.51 14.11 -5.41
N ASN A 39 11.44 14.57 -4.56
CA ASN A 39 11.66 15.99 -4.26
C ASN A 39 10.35 16.71 -3.94
N LEU A 40 9.52 16.13 -3.06
CA LEU A 40 8.24 16.72 -2.68
C LEU A 40 8.45 17.96 -1.81
N THR A 41 7.66 18.99 -2.05
CA THR A 41 7.59 20.14 -1.14
C THR A 41 6.84 19.77 0.14
N ASP A 42 7.08 20.51 1.22
CA ASP A 42 6.30 20.32 2.47
C ASP A 42 4.80 20.53 2.25
N ALA A 43 4.41 21.43 1.35
CA ALA A 43 3.02 21.62 0.97
C ALA A 43 2.43 20.39 0.26
N GLN A 44 3.20 19.76 -0.65
CA GLN A 44 2.76 18.52 -1.30
C GLN A 44 2.64 17.37 -0.31
N VAL A 45 3.58 17.25 0.64
CA VAL A 45 3.52 16.24 1.70
C VAL A 45 2.26 16.43 2.55
N ALA A 46 2.00 17.65 3.03
CA ALA A 46 0.81 17.95 3.82
C ALA A 46 -0.50 17.66 3.06
N GLN A 47 -0.55 17.99 1.77
CA GLN A 47 -1.72 17.69 0.93
C GLN A 47 -1.93 16.19 0.71
N LEU A 48 -0.85 15.43 0.53
CA LEU A 48 -0.93 13.96 0.45
C LEU A 48 -1.44 13.38 1.76
N GLU A 49 -0.87 13.78 2.90
CA GLU A 49 -1.30 13.33 4.22
C GLU A 49 -2.80 13.59 4.44
N GLN A 50 -3.24 14.84 4.20
CA GLN A 50 -4.64 15.23 4.32
C GLN A 50 -5.56 14.40 3.42
N LYS A 51 -5.20 14.20 2.14
CA LYS A 51 -6.04 13.43 1.21
C LYS A 51 -6.06 11.95 1.55
N PHE A 52 -4.96 11.40 2.08
CA PHE A 52 -4.90 10.01 2.52
C PHE A 52 -5.66 9.74 3.82
N GLU A 53 -5.97 10.77 4.62
CA GLU A 53 -6.87 10.61 5.76
C GLU A 53 -8.26 10.10 5.35
N ALA A 54 -8.75 10.48 4.17
CA ALA A 54 -10.03 10.00 3.63
C ALA A 54 -10.02 8.49 3.32
N LEU A 55 -8.84 7.87 3.25
CA LEU A 55 -8.69 6.44 3.01
C LEU A 55 -8.46 5.63 4.29
N LYS A 56 -8.37 6.25 5.48
CA LYS A 56 -8.35 5.55 6.78
C LYS A 56 -9.37 4.39 6.89
N PRO A 57 -10.67 4.58 6.59
CA PRO A 57 -11.66 3.50 6.74
C PRO A 57 -11.38 2.31 5.80
N TYR A 58 -10.64 2.52 4.71
CA TYR A 58 -10.20 1.43 3.84
C TYR A 58 -9.17 0.54 4.55
N GLY A 59 -8.35 1.10 5.43
CA GLY A 59 -7.40 0.33 6.22
C GLY A 59 -8.05 -0.63 7.21
N GLU A 60 -9.13 -0.19 7.86
CA GLU A 60 -9.92 -1.03 8.76
C GLU A 60 -10.61 -2.16 7.98
N LYS A 61 -11.20 -1.84 6.83
CA LYS A 61 -11.81 -2.82 5.94
C LYS A 61 -10.79 -3.83 5.42
N PHE A 62 -9.58 -3.39 5.05
CA PHE A 62 -8.50 -4.30 4.65
C PHE A 62 -8.14 -5.29 5.74
N THR A 63 -7.97 -4.80 6.96
CA THR A 63 -7.63 -5.62 8.12
C THR A 63 -8.73 -6.65 8.39
N ALA A 64 -10.00 -6.23 8.37
CA ALA A 64 -11.13 -7.14 8.53
C ALA A 64 -11.17 -8.22 7.44
N LEU A 65 -10.96 -7.86 6.17
CA LEU A 65 -10.90 -8.83 5.07
C LEU A 65 -9.75 -9.83 5.23
N LYS A 66 -8.57 -9.36 5.65
CA LYS A 66 -7.39 -10.21 5.88
C LYS A 66 -7.60 -11.15 7.06
N THR A 67 -8.07 -10.64 8.20
CA THR A 67 -8.37 -11.47 9.38
C THR A 67 -9.46 -12.49 9.09
N GLY A 68 -10.50 -12.10 8.33
CA GLY A 68 -11.54 -13.03 7.88
C GLY A 68 -10.99 -14.14 6.99
N LEU A 69 -10.11 -13.80 6.03
CA LEU A 69 -9.45 -14.79 5.19
C LEU A 69 -8.56 -15.75 6.00
N GLU A 70 -7.72 -15.21 6.91
CA GLU A 70 -6.87 -16.02 7.78
C GLU A 70 -7.67 -16.96 8.68
N SER A 71 -8.85 -16.52 9.13
CA SER A 71 -9.75 -17.36 9.95
C SER A 71 -10.33 -18.52 9.14
N LEU A 72 -10.72 -18.27 7.88
CA LEU A 72 -11.18 -19.32 6.97
C LEU A 72 -10.07 -20.32 6.62
N GLU A 73 -8.85 -19.83 6.39
CA GLU A 73 -7.68 -20.68 6.09
C GLU A 73 -7.23 -21.52 7.28
N LYS A 74 -7.48 -21.06 8.52
CA LYS A 74 -7.14 -21.77 9.76
C LYS A 74 -8.28 -22.62 10.34
N ALA A 75 -9.44 -22.64 9.70
CA ALA A 75 -10.59 -23.40 10.18
C ALA A 75 -10.27 -24.91 10.20
N ALA A 76 -10.85 -25.65 11.16
CA ALA A 76 -10.64 -27.10 11.28
C ALA A 76 -11.10 -27.88 10.03
N THR A 77 -12.06 -27.33 9.28
CA THR A 77 -12.48 -27.82 7.98
C THR A 77 -12.54 -26.64 7.01
N PRO A 78 -11.47 -26.38 6.25
CA PRO A 78 -11.41 -25.25 5.33
C PRO A 78 -12.43 -25.38 4.18
N ASP A 79 -13.31 -24.38 4.03
CA ASP A 79 -14.17 -24.25 2.86
C ASP A 79 -13.41 -23.50 1.75
N GLN A 80 -12.92 -24.26 0.77
CA GLN A 80 -12.15 -23.70 -0.34
C GLN A 80 -12.95 -22.68 -1.16
N LYS A 81 -14.27 -22.86 -1.32
CA LYS A 81 -15.10 -21.90 -2.07
C LYS A 81 -15.22 -20.58 -1.30
N ALA A 82 -15.38 -20.65 0.02
CA ALA A 82 -15.42 -19.45 0.87
C ALA A 82 -14.07 -18.73 0.89
N ILE A 83 -12.95 -19.47 0.94
CA ILE A 83 -11.59 -18.92 0.87
C ILE A 83 -11.37 -18.21 -0.46
N ASP A 84 -11.72 -18.83 -1.58
CA ASP A 84 -11.54 -18.26 -2.92
C ASP A 84 -12.41 -17.01 -3.13
N ALA A 85 -13.66 -17.04 -2.66
CA ALA A 85 -14.52 -15.86 -2.66
C ALA A 85 -13.93 -14.70 -1.84
N LYS A 86 -13.39 -14.99 -0.66
CA LYS A 86 -12.76 -13.97 0.20
C LYS A 86 -11.45 -13.44 -0.39
N LYS A 87 -10.68 -14.28 -1.07
CA LYS A 87 -9.49 -13.88 -1.84
C LYS A 87 -9.88 -12.94 -2.99
N ALA A 88 -10.93 -13.26 -3.74
CA ALA A 88 -11.44 -12.41 -4.81
C ALA A 88 -11.90 -11.04 -4.27
N GLU A 89 -12.63 -11.03 -3.14
CA GLU A 89 -13.05 -9.79 -2.47
C GLU A 89 -11.84 -8.94 -2.04
N LEU A 90 -10.81 -9.57 -1.46
CA LEU A 90 -9.59 -8.89 -1.07
C LEU A 90 -8.83 -8.34 -2.29
N MET A 91 -8.78 -9.06 -3.41
CA MET A 91 -8.16 -8.58 -4.65
C MET A 91 -8.92 -7.40 -5.26
N ALA A 92 -10.25 -7.47 -5.32
CA ALA A 92 -11.10 -6.38 -5.80
C ALA A 92 -10.91 -5.13 -4.93
N PHE A 93 -10.90 -5.30 -3.60
CA PHE A 93 -10.65 -4.22 -2.66
C PHE A 93 -9.27 -3.57 -2.84
N LYS A 94 -8.22 -4.40 -3.00
CA LYS A 94 -6.86 -3.90 -3.28
C LYS A 94 -6.79 -3.08 -4.57
N LYS A 95 -7.51 -3.50 -5.61
CA LYS A 95 -7.59 -2.77 -6.88
C LYS A 95 -8.28 -1.42 -6.70
N GLU A 96 -9.45 -1.39 -6.06
CA GLU A 96 -10.18 -0.16 -5.78
C GLU A 96 -9.34 0.83 -4.97
N TYR A 97 -8.69 0.35 -3.92
CA TYR A 97 -7.80 1.17 -3.10
C TYR A 97 -6.63 1.73 -3.91
N LYS A 98 -5.99 0.91 -4.75
CA LYS A 98 -4.89 1.35 -5.62
C LYS A 98 -5.35 2.45 -6.55
N GLU A 99 -6.54 2.34 -7.14
CA GLU A 99 -7.11 3.37 -8.03
C GLU A 99 -7.34 4.69 -7.30
N LYS A 100 -7.91 4.65 -6.08
CA LYS A 100 -8.12 5.85 -5.25
C LYS A 100 -6.81 6.49 -4.81
N ALA A 101 -5.84 5.69 -4.36
CA ALA A 101 -4.52 6.19 -3.98
C ALA A 101 -3.81 6.82 -5.19
N ASN A 102 -3.93 6.21 -6.37
CA ASN A 102 -3.38 6.73 -7.60
C ASN A 102 -4.00 8.09 -7.99
N ALA A 103 -5.32 8.22 -7.84
CA ALA A 103 -6.02 9.48 -8.05
C ALA A 103 -5.52 10.59 -7.11
N ILE A 104 -5.25 10.26 -5.83
CA ILE A 104 -4.66 11.20 -4.87
C ILE A 104 -3.29 11.67 -5.35
N TYR A 105 -2.38 10.75 -5.70
CA TYR A 105 -1.06 11.12 -6.21
C TYR A 105 -1.13 11.99 -7.45
N ARG A 106 -1.98 11.65 -8.43
CA ARG A 106 -2.18 12.46 -9.64
C ARG A 106 -2.71 13.86 -9.35
N SER A 107 -3.42 14.05 -8.24
CA SER A 107 -3.98 15.36 -7.86
C SER A 107 -2.98 16.28 -7.15
N VAL A 108 -1.87 15.76 -6.64
CA VAL A 108 -0.89 16.52 -5.84
C VAL A 108 0.49 16.59 -6.49
N LEU A 109 0.89 15.52 -7.16
CA LEU A 109 2.20 15.41 -7.79
C LEU A 109 2.20 16.05 -9.19
N THR A 110 3.35 16.60 -9.60
CA THR A 110 3.56 16.97 -11.00
C THR A 110 3.60 15.72 -11.88
N LYS A 111 3.45 15.90 -13.20
CA LYS A 111 3.56 14.79 -14.17
C LYS A 111 4.89 14.05 -14.05
N GLU A 112 5.98 14.78 -13.85
CA GLU A 112 7.33 14.19 -13.70
C GLU A 112 7.49 13.43 -12.38
N GLN A 113 7.01 13.99 -11.28
CA GLN A 113 7.02 13.32 -9.97
C GLN A 113 6.17 12.05 -9.99
N PHE A 114 5.01 12.12 -10.65
CA PHE A 114 4.11 10.99 -10.80
C PHE A 114 4.72 9.89 -11.70
N ALA A 115 5.33 10.25 -12.83
CA ALA A 115 6.02 9.29 -13.69
C ALA A 115 7.20 8.60 -12.95
N LYS A 116 7.95 9.35 -12.13
CA LYS A 116 9.01 8.79 -11.29
C LYS A 116 8.45 7.79 -10.26
N LEU A 117 7.32 8.13 -9.63
CA LEU A 117 6.62 7.22 -8.72
C LEU A 117 6.17 5.93 -9.43
N GLU A 118 5.62 6.02 -10.65
CA GLU A 118 5.23 4.86 -11.45
C GLU A 118 6.43 3.98 -11.85
N ALA A 119 7.57 4.60 -12.21
CA ALA A 119 8.80 3.89 -12.51
C ALA A 119 9.32 3.12 -11.29
N MET A 120 9.30 3.74 -10.11
CA MET A 120 9.69 3.10 -8.85
C MET A 120 8.80 1.90 -8.52
N TRP A 121 7.49 1.99 -8.75
CA TRP A 121 6.57 0.86 -8.58
C TRP A 121 6.86 -0.27 -9.56
N THR A 122 7.11 0.06 -10.83
CA THR A 122 7.41 -0.93 -11.87
C THR A 122 8.70 -1.70 -11.57
N GLU A 123 9.76 -0.99 -11.18
CA GLU A 123 11.03 -1.59 -10.79
C GLU A 123 10.86 -2.50 -9.56
N TYR A 124 10.06 -2.05 -8.60
CA TYR A 124 9.75 -2.84 -7.42
C TYR A 124 9.01 -4.14 -7.75
N ASP A 125 7.95 -4.07 -8.56
CA ASP A 125 7.17 -5.25 -8.96
C ASP A 125 8.04 -6.27 -9.71
N LYS A 126 8.91 -5.78 -10.61
CA LYS A 126 9.92 -6.60 -11.30
C LYS A 126 10.87 -7.30 -10.33
N ASN A 127 11.38 -6.57 -9.33
CA ASN A 127 12.29 -7.10 -8.31
C ASN A 127 11.63 -8.12 -7.37
N GLN A 128 10.32 -8.03 -7.15
CA GLN A 128 9.58 -9.01 -6.37
C GLN A 128 9.27 -10.28 -7.17
N ALA A 129 8.94 -10.14 -8.45
CA ALA A 129 8.78 -11.28 -9.35
C ALA A 129 10.08 -12.09 -9.46
N ALA A 130 11.23 -11.40 -9.59
CA ALA A 130 12.54 -12.03 -9.68
C ALA A 130 13.00 -12.76 -8.41
N LYS A 131 12.40 -12.50 -7.24
CA LYS A 131 12.71 -13.18 -5.97
C LYS A 131 11.83 -14.38 -5.68
N LYS A 132 10.77 -14.56 -6.44
CA LYS A 132 9.86 -15.71 -6.34
C LYS A 132 10.22 -16.83 -7.32
N ASN A 133 11.09 -16.52 -8.30
CA ASN A 133 11.79 -17.48 -9.15
C ASN A 133 13.16 -17.81 -8.54
#